data_AF-A9D5P9-F1
#
_entry.id   AF-A9D5P9-F1
#
_cell.length_a   1.000
_cell.length_b   1.000
_cell.length_c   1.000
_cell.angle_alpha   90.00
_cell.angle_beta   90.00
_cell.angle_gamma   90.00
#
_symmetry.space_group_name_H-M   'P 1'
#
loop_
_entity.id
_entity.type
_entity.pdbx_description
1 polymer ?
#
loop_
_entity_poly.entity_id
_entity_poly.type
_entity_poly.pdbx_seq_one_letter_code
_entity_poly.pdbx_strand_id
1 'polypeptide(L)'
;MQKVGKAPANGIAMSYDVKQLGFGTGARAPWAADPWSSRGRLIAEPVSPTRSEFQRDRDRIVHTTAFRRLKHKTQVFIAHEGDHYRTRLTHTIEVAQIARSLARALRLDEDLAEGVALVHDFGHTPFGHTGEDALSELLADAGGFDHNAQSLRIVTELEQRYAEFDGLNLTWEMLEGLVKHNGPLTGDGSDGKAVPESILRYNERHDLWLGSHSSLEAQVAAIADDIAYNTHDIDDGLRSGLITMDMLEDLPLIAGLLSEVRGRYPGLEEPRLLHEIMRRQITAMVEDVIAVAQASLADIKPESADDVRLAGQTMAHFSDEFVAADRDIKAFLYRHLYRHPDVMRVRANATRIVNDLFSAFMSDPAAMGHKHAGTGFSDMAEAKLAHRVRDYIAGMTDTYAIAEHRRLFDRTPELR
;
A
#
# COMPACT_ATOMS: atom_id res chain seq x y z
N MET A 1 11.20 34.84 -22.49
CA MET A 1 10.32 34.08 -23.39
C MET A 1 11.14 33.02 -24.10
N GLN A 2 11.07 31.78 -23.63
CA GLN A 2 11.47 30.60 -24.40
C GLN A 2 10.52 29.49 -23.93
N LYS A 3 9.37 29.39 -24.61
CA LYS A 3 8.49 28.22 -24.51
C LYS A 3 9.20 27.10 -25.24
N VAL A 4 9.92 26.25 -24.52
CA VAL A 4 10.36 24.96 -25.05
C VAL A 4 9.34 23.95 -24.57
N GLY A 5 8.44 23.58 -25.47
CA GLY A 5 7.38 22.61 -25.25
C GLY A 5 6.68 22.38 -26.57
N LYS A 6 7.15 21.38 -27.32
CA LYS A 6 6.41 20.86 -28.47
C LYS A 6 5.21 20.14 -27.87
N ALA A 7 4.01 20.70 -28.02
CA ALA A 7 2.78 20.12 -27.50
C ALA A 7 2.62 18.68 -28.01
N PRO A 8 2.22 17.70 -27.17
CA PRO A 8 1.69 16.45 -27.67
C PRO A 8 0.35 16.77 -28.35
N ALA A 9 0.22 16.36 -29.61
CA ALA A 9 -1.07 16.39 -30.29
C ALA A 9 -1.98 15.37 -29.57
N ASN A 10 -2.97 15.87 -28.84
CA ASN A 10 -3.98 15.17 -28.04
C ASN A 10 -3.57 14.58 -26.67
N GLY A 11 -2.52 15.11 -26.02
CA GLY A 11 -2.24 14.83 -24.61
C GLY A 11 -2.81 15.92 -23.70
N ILE A 12 -3.45 15.53 -22.59
CA ILE A 12 -4.01 16.42 -21.56
C ILE A 12 -2.91 17.38 -21.09
N ALA A 13 -3.01 18.66 -21.45
CA ALA A 13 -1.98 19.65 -21.16
C ALA A 13 -2.19 20.26 -19.77
N MET A 14 -1.78 19.55 -18.72
CA MET A 14 -1.61 20.15 -17.39
C MET A 14 -0.26 20.87 -17.35
N SER A 15 -0.26 22.18 -17.05
CA SER A 15 0.97 22.95 -16.91
C SER A 15 1.37 23.08 -15.44
N TYR A 16 2.35 22.29 -15.01
CA TYR A 16 3.04 22.52 -13.74
C TYR A 16 4.26 23.42 -13.95
N ASP A 17 4.67 24.15 -12.92
CA ASP A 17 5.85 25.01 -12.97
C ASP A 17 7.12 24.17 -12.79
N VAL A 18 7.76 23.87 -13.92
CA VAL A 18 9.04 23.13 -14.01
C VAL A 18 10.14 23.79 -13.17
N LYS A 19 10.08 25.11 -12.93
CA LYS A 19 11.09 25.83 -12.13
C LYS A 19 10.93 25.58 -10.63
N GLN A 20 9.76 25.13 -10.18
CA GLN A 20 9.50 24.81 -8.78
C GLN A 20 9.87 23.37 -8.44
N LEU A 21 10.21 22.54 -9.44
CA LEU A 21 10.59 21.15 -9.21
C LEU A 21 11.89 21.03 -8.42
N GLY A 22 11.90 20.10 -7.47
CA GLY A 22 13.12 19.60 -6.85
C GLY A 22 13.77 18.49 -7.66
N PHE A 23 15.09 18.38 -7.50
CA PHE A 23 15.92 17.35 -8.15
C PHE A 23 16.74 16.55 -7.13
N GLY A 24 16.29 16.51 -5.87
CA GLY A 24 16.97 15.79 -4.78
C GLY A 24 18.21 16.52 -4.27
N THR A 25 18.42 17.76 -4.71
CA THR A 25 19.48 18.65 -4.27
C THR A 25 18.87 20.01 -3.90
N GLY A 26 19.39 20.64 -2.85
CA GLY A 26 18.88 21.92 -2.34
C GLY A 26 18.06 21.78 -1.04
N ALA A 27 17.49 22.91 -0.61
CA ALA A 27 16.67 22.95 0.59
C ALA A 27 15.29 22.33 0.34
N ARG A 28 14.78 21.57 1.32
CA ARG A 28 13.39 21.10 1.36
C ARG A 28 12.43 22.29 1.45
N ALA A 29 11.20 22.09 1.00
CA ALA A 29 10.15 23.08 1.16
C ALA A 29 9.79 23.31 2.65
N PRO A 30 9.30 24.49 3.03
CA PRO A 30 8.89 24.76 4.43
C PRO A 30 7.84 23.79 4.97
N TRP A 31 6.95 23.32 4.08
CA TRP A 31 5.89 22.37 4.40
C TRP A 31 6.32 20.90 4.36
N ALA A 32 7.58 20.60 4.07
CA ALA A 32 8.12 19.24 4.17
C ALA A 32 8.31 18.85 5.64
N ALA A 33 8.13 17.57 5.95
CA ALA A 33 8.44 17.05 7.27
C ALA A 33 9.96 17.17 7.56
N ASP A 34 10.33 17.70 8.72
CA ASP A 34 11.73 17.81 9.12
C ASP A 34 12.15 16.63 10.01
N PRO A 35 13.01 15.70 9.54
CA PRO A 35 13.47 14.58 10.35
C PRO A 35 14.27 14.97 11.59
N TRP A 36 14.75 16.21 11.69
CA TRP A 36 15.47 16.70 12.87
C TRP A 36 14.55 17.36 13.91
N SER A 37 13.32 17.66 13.51
CA SER A 37 12.27 18.24 14.35
C SER A 37 11.08 17.30 14.48
N SER A 38 11.32 15.98 14.42
CA SER A 38 10.29 14.95 14.57
C SER A 38 9.59 15.06 15.93
N ARG A 39 8.29 14.76 15.96
CA ARG A 39 7.48 14.59 17.17
C ARG A 39 7.95 13.41 18.03
N GLY A 40 8.85 12.59 17.50
CA GLY A 40 9.57 11.57 18.23
C GLY A 40 8.93 10.19 18.11
N ARG A 41 9.35 9.32 19.02
CA ARG A 41 8.95 7.91 19.11
C ARG A 41 8.19 7.69 20.41
N LEU A 42 7.37 6.65 20.49
CA LEU A 42 6.66 6.32 21.73
C LEU A 42 7.64 6.01 22.87
N ILE A 43 8.73 5.31 22.57
CA ILE A 43 9.81 5.01 23.52
C ILE A 43 11.01 5.88 23.14
N ALA A 44 11.50 6.67 24.09
CA ALA A 44 12.63 7.56 23.86
C ALA A 44 13.90 6.76 23.57
N GLU A 45 14.61 7.14 22.51
CA GLU A 45 15.88 6.54 22.11
C GLU A 45 16.94 7.63 21.90
N PRO A 46 18.24 7.30 22.04
CA PRO A 46 19.31 8.22 21.65
C PRO A 46 19.23 8.59 20.15
N VAL A 47 19.61 9.83 19.83
CA VAL A 47 19.70 10.31 18.44
C VAL A 47 20.86 9.62 17.73
N SER A 48 20.67 9.28 16.44
CA SER A 48 21.74 8.69 15.64
C SER A 48 22.69 9.79 15.12
N PRO A 49 24.02 9.63 15.23
CA PRO A 49 24.97 10.62 14.72
C PRO A 49 25.11 10.61 13.20
N THR A 50 24.63 9.57 12.51
CA THR A 50 24.89 9.35 11.08
C THR A 50 23.63 9.28 10.22
N ARG A 51 22.44 9.20 10.84
CA ARG A 51 21.17 9.01 10.14
C ARG A 51 20.10 9.90 10.74
N SER A 52 19.24 10.42 9.89
CA SER A 52 18.03 11.14 10.28
C SER A 52 17.01 10.17 10.92
N GLU A 53 16.00 10.69 11.63
CA GLU A 53 14.99 9.83 12.25
C GLU A 53 14.17 9.03 11.23
N PHE A 54 13.85 9.62 10.07
CA PHE A 54 13.12 8.93 8.99
C PHE A 54 13.98 7.88 8.27
N GLN A 55 15.30 8.12 8.13
CA GLN A 55 16.24 7.12 7.62
C GLN A 55 16.32 5.90 8.54
N ARG A 56 16.34 6.13 9.86
CA ARG A 56 16.31 5.03 10.83
C ARG A 56 15.05 4.19 10.63
N ASP A 57 13.88 4.82 10.51
CA ASP A 57 12.61 4.12 10.32
C ASP A 57 12.60 3.26 9.08
N ARG A 58 12.99 3.83 7.93
CA ARG A 58 13.13 3.09 6.68
C ARG A 58 14.01 1.85 6.85
N ASP A 59 15.16 1.99 7.52
CA ASP A 59 16.05 0.87 7.76
C ASP A 59 15.39 -0.19 8.65
N ARG A 60 14.64 0.19 9.70
CA ARG A 60 13.89 -0.76 10.54
C ARG A 60 12.89 -1.56 9.71
N ILE A 61 12.12 -0.87 8.87
CA ILE A 61 11.07 -1.43 8.00
C ILE A 61 11.66 -2.50 7.08
N VAL A 62 12.73 -2.19 6.33
CA VAL A 62 13.35 -3.11 5.37
C VAL A 62 13.91 -4.38 6.03
N HIS A 63 14.36 -4.30 7.28
CA HIS A 63 14.94 -5.44 7.99
C HIS A 63 13.93 -6.36 8.71
N THR A 64 12.65 -6.02 8.68
CA THR A 64 11.57 -6.80 9.35
C THR A 64 11.32 -8.18 8.72
N THR A 65 10.59 -9.02 9.46
CA THR A 65 10.10 -10.30 8.94
C THR A 65 8.92 -10.05 8.01
N ALA A 66 8.05 -9.11 8.36
CA ALA A 66 6.92 -8.67 7.54
C ALA A 66 7.36 -8.24 6.13
N PHE A 67 8.37 -7.36 6.00
CA PHE A 67 8.88 -6.95 4.69
C PHE A 67 9.40 -8.13 3.86
N ARG A 68 10.14 -9.07 4.48
CA ARG A 68 10.62 -10.28 3.79
C ARG A 68 9.48 -11.19 3.33
N ARG A 69 8.38 -11.24 4.09
CA ARG A 69 7.20 -12.05 3.75
C ARG A 69 6.46 -11.52 2.53
N LEU A 70 6.55 -10.21 2.23
CA LEU A 70 5.96 -9.62 1.01
C LEU A 70 6.44 -10.30 -0.28
N LYS A 71 7.65 -10.87 -0.28
CA LYS A 71 8.18 -11.68 -1.41
C LYS A 71 7.31 -12.90 -1.73
N HIS A 72 6.62 -13.44 -0.73
CA HIS A 72 5.83 -14.67 -0.84
C HIS A 72 4.34 -14.41 -0.58
N LYS A 73 3.91 -13.16 -0.77
CA LYS A 73 2.51 -12.75 -0.77
C LYS A 73 2.16 -12.20 -2.15
N THR A 74 1.10 -12.73 -2.72
CA THR A 74 0.58 -12.32 -4.01
C THR A 74 -0.17 -10.99 -3.89
N GLN A 75 -0.11 -10.20 -4.95
CA GLN A 75 -0.89 -8.98 -5.06
C GLN A 75 -2.30 -9.30 -5.58
N VAL A 76 -2.44 -9.50 -6.89
CA VAL A 76 -3.72 -9.85 -7.54
C VAL A 76 -3.80 -11.33 -7.93
N PHE A 77 -2.73 -11.86 -8.54
CA PHE A 77 -2.70 -13.23 -9.04
C PHE A 77 -2.04 -14.18 -8.06
N ILE A 78 -2.67 -15.33 -7.77
CA ILE A 78 -2.04 -16.36 -6.96
C ILE A 78 -0.88 -16.97 -7.75
N ALA A 79 0.30 -17.06 -7.12
CA ALA A 79 1.62 -17.31 -7.73
C ALA A 79 1.81 -18.65 -8.48
N HIS A 80 0.74 -19.41 -8.74
CA HIS A 80 0.82 -20.72 -9.40
C HIS A 80 0.66 -20.64 -10.94
N GLU A 81 0.42 -19.45 -11.51
CA GLU A 81 0.14 -19.30 -12.94
C GLU A 81 1.36 -18.86 -13.78
N GLY A 82 2.53 -18.59 -13.16
CA GLY A 82 3.76 -18.19 -13.89
C GLY A 82 4.86 -17.55 -13.02
N ASP A 83 6.11 -17.59 -13.49
CA ASP A 83 7.31 -17.16 -12.73
C ASP A 83 7.52 -15.63 -12.68
N HIS A 84 6.70 -14.85 -13.39
CA HIS A 84 6.91 -13.42 -13.62
C HIS A 84 5.79 -12.51 -13.10
N TYR A 85 4.84 -13.03 -12.33
CA TYR A 85 3.81 -12.20 -11.70
C TYR A 85 4.38 -11.38 -10.55
N ARG A 86 3.82 -10.18 -10.35
CA ARG A 86 4.20 -9.32 -9.25
C ARG A 86 3.84 -9.95 -7.91
N THR A 87 4.77 -9.79 -6.98
CA THR A 87 4.55 -10.05 -5.55
C THR A 87 4.26 -8.72 -4.88
N ARG A 88 3.73 -8.74 -3.65
CA ARG A 88 3.61 -7.50 -2.87
C ARG A 88 4.94 -6.80 -2.69
N LEU A 89 6.06 -7.53 -2.61
CA LEU A 89 7.38 -6.91 -2.52
C LEU A 89 7.73 -6.08 -3.77
N THR A 90 7.47 -6.61 -4.96
CA THR A 90 7.77 -5.86 -6.21
C THR A 90 6.88 -4.64 -6.34
N HIS A 91 5.59 -4.77 -6.00
CA HIS A 91 4.65 -3.67 -5.93
C HIS A 91 5.12 -2.57 -4.96
N THR A 92 5.41 -2.94 -3.72
CA THR A 92 5.90 -2.03 -2.69
C THR A 92 7.17 -1.28 -3.12
N ILE A 93 8.08 -1.93 -3.85
CA ILE A 93 9.30 -1.27 -4.38
C ILE A 93 8.95 -0.25 -5.48
N GLU A 94 8.00 -0.56 -6.35
CA GLU A 94 7.54 0.35 -7.40
C GLU A 94 6.80 1.57 -6.81
N VAL A 95 5.92 1.34 -5.83
CA VAL A 95 5.24 2.41 -5.07
C VAL A 95 6.27 3.31 -4.38
N ALA A 96 7.27 2.74 -3.70
CA ALA A 96 8.35 3.50 -3.08
C ALA A 96 9.14 4.35 -4.09
N GLN A 97 9.38 3.82 -5.30
CA GLN A 97 10.06 4.58 -6.35
C GLN A 97 9.23 5.78 -6.81
N ILE A 98 7.94 5.59 -7.05
CA ILE A 98 7.03 6.66 -7.48
C ILE A 98 6.87 7.70 -6.37
N ALA A 99 6.65 7.27 -5.12
CA ALA A 99 6.54 8.14 -3.95
C ALA A 99 7.76 9.05 -3.79
N ARG A 100 8.98 8.49 -3.94
CA ARG A 100 10.22 9.27 -3.95
C ARG A 100 10.32 10.24 -5.10
N SER A 101 9.86 9.86 -6.29
CA SER A 101 9.86 10.75 -7.44
C SER A 101 8.95 11.96 -7.21
N LEU A 102 7.76 11.74 -6.66
CA LEU A 102 6.81 12.79 -6.26
C LEU A 102 7.38 13.67 -5.13
N ALA A 103 7.91 13.04 -4.07
CA ALA A 103 8.53 13.76 -2.95
C ALA A 103 9.67 14.65 -3.43
N ARG A 104 10.54 14.13 -4.29
CA ARG A 104 11.65 14.90 -4.88
C ARG A 104 11.15 16.08 -5.71
N ALA A 105 10.18 15.85 -6.58
CA ALA A 105 9.60 16.89 -7.42
C ALA A 105 8.98 18.02 -6.58
N LEU A 106 8.35 17.70 -5.46
CA LEU A 106 7.70 18.65 -4.55
C LEU A 106 8.63 19.18 -3.43
N ARG A 107 9.92 18.80 -3.45
CA ARG A 107 10.95 19.14 -2.43
C ARG A 107 10.56 18.72 -1.01
N LEU A 108 9.91 17.57 -0.89
CA LEU A 108 9.54 16.92 0.36
C LEU A 108 10.67 16.02 0.88
N ASP A 109 10.47 15.39 2.04
CA ASP A 109 11.41 14.39 2.53
C ASP A 109 11.24 13.03 1.83
N GLU A 110 12.24 12.62 1.03
CA GLU A 110 12.21 11.35 0.31
C GLU A 110 12.22 10.13 1.24
N ASP A 111 12.88 10.21 2.40
CA ASP A 111 13.03 9.07 3.31
C ASP A 111 11.72 8.76 4.05
N LEU A 112 10.94 9.80 4.43
CA LEU A 112 9.60 9.62 4.98
C LEU A 112 8.62 9.06 3.94
N ALA A 113 8.57 9.64 2.73
CA ALA A 113 7.71 9.15 1.67
C ALA A 113 8.03 7.69 1.28
N GLU A 114 9.33 7.36 1.15
CA GLU A 114 9.79 5.99 0.92
C GLU A 114 9.40 5.06 2.06
N GLY A 115 9.62 5.45 3.32
CA GLY A 115 9.30 4.63 4.47
C GLY A 115 7.80 4.32 4.57
N VAL A 116 6.92 5.30 4.37
CA VAL A 116 5.46 5.11 4.36
C VAL A 116 5.06 4.15 3.23
N ALA A 117 5.60 4.37 2.02
CA ALA A 117 5.39 3.48 0.88
C ALA A 117 5.89 2.06 1.14
N LEU A 118 6.99 1.86 1.87
CA LEU A 118 7.51 0.52 2.15
C LEU A 118 6.68 -0.26 3.19
N VAL A 119 5.95 0.43 4.08
CA VAL A 119 5.25 -0.18 5.21
C VAL A 119 3.74 -0.33 5.00
N HIS A 120 3.13 0.39 4.05
CA HIS A 120 1.67 0.38 3.81
C HIS A 120 1.10 -1.05 3.72
N ASP A 121 1.85 -1.94 3.06
CA ASP A 121 1.39 -3.26 2.65
C ASP A 121 1.65 -4.39 3.68
N PHE A 122 2.18 -4.09 4.86
CA PHE A 122 2.63 -5.09 5.84
C PHE A 122 1.52 -6.02 6.35
N GLY A 123 0.34 -5.46 6.60
CA GLY A 123 -0.78 -6.10 7.28
C GLY A 123 -1.65 -6.97 6.38
N HIS A 124 -1.44 -6.94 5.06
CA HIS A 124 -2.17 -7.79 4.14
C HIS A 124 -2.02 -9.26 4.48
N THR A 125 -3.10 -10.01 4.41
CA THR A 125 -3.14 -11.44 4.69
C THR A 125 -2.52 -12.25 3.55
N PRO A 126 -2.29 -13.57 3.73
CA PRO A 126 -2.10 -14.48 2.61
C PRO A 126 -3.25 -14.34 1.61
N PHE A 127 -2.96 -14.45 0.32
CA PHE A 127 -3.92 -14.34 -0.77
C PHE A 127 -4.56 -12.95 -0.95
N GLY A 128 -3.91 -11.91 -0.41
CA GLY A 128 -4.31 -10.51 -0.60
C GLY A 128 -5.71 -10.20 -0.07
N HIS A 129 -6.49 -9.41 -0.81
CA HIS A 129 -7.84 -9.01 -0.37
C HIS A 129 -8.75 -10.20 -0.08
N THR A 130 -8.55 -11.35 -0.75
CA THR A 130 -9.36 -12.54 -0.49
C THR A 130 -9.18 -13.09 0.92
N GLY A 131 -7.95 -13.07 1.45
CA GLY A 131 -7.70 -13.51 2.82
C GLY A 131 -8.20 -12.50 3.84
N GLU A 132 -8.16 -11.21 3.51
CA GLU A 132 -8.70 -10.13 4.33
C GLU A 132 -10.22 -10.22 4.41
N ASP A 133 -10.92 -10.36 3.29
CA ASP A 133 -12.37 -10.58 3.23
C ASP A 133 -12.77 -11.78 4.10
N ALA A 134 -12.04 -12.90 3.97
CA ALA A 134 -12.30 -14.12 4.74
C ALA A 134 -12.08 -13.92 6.26
N LEU A 135 -10.97 -13.30 6.67
CA LEU A 135 -10.74 -13.02 8.09
C LEU A 135 -11.72 -11.98 8.64
N SER A 136 -12.13 -10.99 7.84
CA SER A 136 -13.08 -9.97 8.25
C SER A 136 -14.45 -10.57 8.51
N GLU A 137 -14.92 -11.49 7.66
CA GLU A 137 -16.16 -12.24 7.86
C GLU A 137 -16.10 -13.11 9.13
N LEU A 138 -15.00 -13.85 9.33
CA LEU A 138 -14.81 -14.70 10.51
C LEU A 138 -14.73 -13.92 11.82
N LEU A 139 -14.30 -12.66 11.77
CA LEU A 139 -14.12 -11.77 12.91
C LEU A 139 -15.20 -10.69 12.99
N ALA A 140 -16.31 -10.80 12.25
CA ALA A 140 -17.35 -9.77 12.20
C ALA A 140 -17.86 -9.37 13.59
N ASP A 141 -18.09 -10.34 14.47
CA ASP A 141 -18.53 -10.11 15.86
C ASP A 141 -17.41 -9.57 16.78
N ALA A 142 -16.16 -9.60 16.32
CA ALA A 142 -14.96 -9.16 17.02
C ALA A 142 -14.32 -7.90 16.39
N GLY A 143 -15.08 -7.14 15.62
CA GLY A 143 -14.63 -5.88 14.99
C GLY A 143 -13.99 -6.03 13.61
N GLY A 144 -14.02 -7.23 13.03
CA GLY A 144 -13.53 -7.53 11.68
C GLY A 144 -12.00 -7.60 11.55
N PHE A 145 -11.55 -7.49 10.31
CA PHE A 145 -10.14 -7.40 9.94
C PHE A 145 -9.92 -6.22 9.01
N ASP A 146 -8.83 -5.48 9.25
CA ASP A 146 -8.39 -4.37 8.40
C ASP A 146 -6.87 -4.44 8.28
N HIS A 147 -6.36 -4.53 7.05
CA HIS A 147 -4.92 -4.67 6.80
C HIS A 147 -4.12 -3.45 7.29
N ASN A 148 -4.66 -2.23 7.24
CA ASN A 148 -3.96 -1.03 7.71
C ASN A 148 -3.77 -1.03 9.22
N ALA A 149 -4.81 -1.41 9.95
CA ALA A 149 -4.76 -1.66 11.38
C ALA A 149 -3.77 -2.78 11.72
N GLN A 150 -3.71 -3.84 10.89
CA GLN A 150 -2.73 -4.91 11.06
C GLN A 150 -1.30 -4.45 10.75
N SER A 151 -1.08 -3.59 9.75
CA SER A 151 0.23 -2.98 9.46
C SER A 151 0.73 -2.21 10.69
N LEU A 152 -0.13 -1.40 11.31
CA LEU A 152 0.19 -0.68 12.55
C LEU A 152 0.59 -1.67 13.66
N ARG A 153 -0.23 -2.70 13.91
CA ARG A 153 0.06 -3.73 14.93
C ARG A 153 1.40 -4.42 14.69
N ILE A 154 1.74 -4.71 13.44
CA ILE A 154 3.03 -5.33 13.10
C ILE A 154 4.19 -4.44 13.56
N VAL A 155 4.14 -3.15 13.23
CA VAL A 155 5.24 -2.23 13.53
C VAL A 155 5.25 -1.69 14.95
N THR A 156 4.15 -1.84 15.72
CA THR A 156 4.07 -1.35 17.10
C THR A 156 4.04 -2.45 18.15
N GLU A 157 3.71 -3.70 17.79
CA GLU A 157 3.47 -4.78 18.76
C GLU A 157 4.03 -6.15 18.35
N LEU A 158 3.96 -6.54 17.06
CA LEU A 158 4.22 -7.95 16.68
C LEU A 158 5.67 -8.26 16.28
N GLU A 159 6.39 -7.32 15.66
CA GLU A 159 7.81 -7.52 15.39
C GLU A 159 8.62 -7.42 16.69
N GLN A 160 9.34 -8.47 17.06
CA GLN A 160 10.17 -8.50 18.27
C GLN A 160 11.65 -8.52 17.89
N ARG A 161 12.17 -7.35 17.53
CA ARG A 161 13.51 -7.16 16.96
C ARG A 161 14.49 -6.49 17.90
N TYR A 162 13.99 -5.80 18.91
CA TYR A 162 14.74 -4.98 19.85
C TYR A 162 14.61 -5.54 21.26
N ALA A 163 15.66 -5.42 22.07
CA ALA A 163 15.70 -5.99 23.41
C ALA A 163 14.85 -5.19 24.42
N GLU A 164 14.65 -3.91 24.17
CA GLU A 164 14.03 -2.97 25.12
C GLU A 164 12.52 -2.81 24.89
N PHE A 165 12.02 -3.21 23.72
CA PHE A 165 10.62 -2.99 23.34
C PHE A 165 10.15 -3.93 22.23
N ASP A 166 8.84 -4.15 22.21
CA ASP A 166 8.13 -4.76 21.10
C ASP A 166 7.89 -3.73 19.98
N GLY A 167 7.70 -4.23 18.75
CA GLY A 167 7.58 -3.42 17.55
C GLY A 167 8.91 -2.86 17.05
N LEU A 168 8.80 -1.84 16.21
CA LEU A 168 9.92 -1.13 15.60
C LEU A 168 10.11 0.27 16.20
N ASN A 169 9.21 0.71 17.08
CA ASN A 169 9.23 2.04 17.70
C ASN A 169 9.46 3.16 16.68
N LEU A 170 8.71 3.15 15.56
CA LEU A 170 8.84 4.14 14.48
C LEU A 170 8.48 5.56 14.97
N THR A 171 8.88 6.58 14.21
CA THR A 171 8.52 7.96 14.52
C THR A 171 7.03 8.19 14.34
N TRP A 172 6.53 9.22 15.00
CA TRP A 172 5.15 9.69 14.89
C TRP A 172 4.74 9.93 13.43
N GLU A 173 5.59 10.56 12.62
CA GLU A 173 5.29 10.90 11.22
C GLU A 173 5.12 9.65 10.35
N MET A 174 5.94 8.62 10.60
CA MET A 174 5.85 7.36 9.88
C MET A 174 4.55 6.61 10.22
N LEU A 175 4.18 6.59 11.51
CA LEU A 175 2.97 5.92 11.98
C LEU A 175 1.72 6.68 11.57
N GLU A 176 1.75 8.01 11.65
CA GLU A 176 0.72 8.91 11.12
C GLU A 176 0.50 8.66 9.62
N GLY A 177 1.58 8.66 8.85
CA GLY A 177 1.51 8.39 7.42
C GLY A 177 0.94 7.02 7.11
N LEU A 178 1.35 5.99 7.86
CA LEU A 178 0.82 4.64 7.72
C LEU A 178 -0.69 4.57 7.98
N VAL A 179 -1.20 5.22 9.03
CA VAL A 179 -2.64 5.09 9.37
C VAL A 179 -3.54 6.04 8.58
N LYS A 180 -3.08 7.25 8.23
CA LYS A 180 -3.91 8.31 7.62
C LYS A 180 -3.64 8.52 6.12
N HIS A 181 -2.98 7.59 5.43
CA HIS A 181 -2.65 7.75 4.00
C HIS A 181 -3.91 7.94 3.12
N ASN A 182 -5.06 7.41 3.51
CA ASN A 182 -6.36 7.61 2.82
C ASN A 182 -7.17 8.80 3.33
N GLY A 183 -6.60 9.63 4.21
CA GLY A 183 -7.25 10.78 4.82
C GLY A 183 -7.53 10.63 6.33
N PRO A 184 -8.26 11.59 6.92
CA PRO A 184 -8.64 11.55 8.32
C PRO A 184 -9.51 10.33 8.66
N LEU A 185 -9.30 9.74 9.84
CA LEU A 185 -10.08 8.60 10.33
C LEU A 185 -11.28 9.06 11.20
N THR A 186 -11.29 10.31 11.64
CA THR A 186 -12.35 10.89 12.47
C THR A 186 -12.65 12.31 12.02
N GLY A 187 -13.81 12.84 12.43
CA GLY A 187 -14.19 14.22 12.15
C GLY A 187 -14.53 14.48 10.68
N ASP A 188 -14.53 15.77 10.32
CA ASP A 188 -14.86 16.25 8.98
C ASP A 188 -13.80 15.78 7.97
N GLY A 189 -14.23 15.17 6.87
CA GLY A 189 -13.35 14.60 5.84
C GLY A 189 -13.03 13.10 6.02
N SER A 190 -13.49 12.46 7.10
CA SER A 190 -13.46 11.00 7.21
C SER A 190 -14.49 10.33 6.30
N ASP A 191 -14.23 9.09 5.91
CA ASP A 191 -15.14 8.28 5.08
C ASP A 191 -16.35 7.72 5.86
N GLY A 192 -16.48 8.08 7.14
CA GLY A 192 -17.55 7.64 8.04
C GLY A 192 -17.40 6.21 8.54
N LYS A 193 -16.33 5.49 8.19
CA LYS A 193 -16.07 4.15 8.73
C LYS A 193 -15.65 4.23 10.18
N ALA A 194 -15.97 3.18 10.94
CA ALA A 194 -15.50 3.04 12.30
C ALA A 194 -13.99 2.86 12.32
N VAL A 195 -13.30 3.59 13.18
CA VAL A 195 -11.85 3.45 13.37
C VAL A 195 -11.54 2.09 14.00
N PRO A 196 -10.65 1.28 13.42
CA PRO A 196 -10.24 0.01 14.01
C PRO A 196 -9.72 0.16 15.44
N GLU A 197 -10.15 -0.72 16.34
CA GLU A 197 -9.84 -0.64 17.78
C GLU A 197 -8.32 -0.61 18.06
N SER A 198 -7.51 -1.33 17.28
CA SER A 198 -6.06 -1.31 17.46
C SER A 198 -5.43 0.05 17.15
N ILE A 199 -6.01 0.83 16.23
CA ILE A 199 -5.57 2.20 15.95
C ILE A 199 -5.94 3.10 17.13
N LEU A 200 -7.18 3.02 17.62
CA LEU A 200 -7.64 3.79 18.78
C LEU A 200 -6.77 3.52 20.02
N ARG A 201 -6.51 2.25 20.33
CA ARG A 201 -5.67 1.84 21.46
C ARG A 201 -4.22 2.32 21.35
N TYR A 202 -3.68 2.38 20.13
CA TYR A 202 -2.35 2.99 19.93
C TYR A 202 -2.41 4.50 20.13
N ASN A 203 -3.43 5.16 19.57
CA ASN A 203 -3.62 6.61 19.63
C ASN A 203 -3.72 7.15 21.06
N GLU A 204 -4.30 6.39 21.99
CA GLU A 204 -4.35 6.73 23.42
C GLU A 204 -2.96 6.93 24.05
N ARG A 205 -1.95 6.24 23.53
CA ARG A 205 -0.55 6.30 24.02
C ARG A 205 0.31 7.28 23.23
N HIS A 206 -0.03 7.48 21.96
CA HIS A 206 0.72 8.30 21.02
C HIS A 206 -0.28 8.93 20.03
N ASP A 207 -0.74 10.15 20.32
CA ASP A 207 -1.83 10.79 19.58
C ASP A 207 -1.43 11.14 18.14
N LEU A 208 -1.86 10.33 17.17
CA LEU A 208 -1.58 10.43 15.73
C LEU A 208 -2.45 11.46 15.00
N TRP A 209 -3.24 12.24 15.74
CA TRP A 209 -4.14 13.25 15.18
C TRP A 209 -5.08 12.65 14.14
N LEU A 210 -5.87 11.66 14.54
CA LEU A 210 -6.77 10.91 13.64
C LEU A 210 -7.83 11.78 12.94
N GLY A 211 -8.07 13.00 13.42
CA GLY A 211 -9.00 13.96 12.82
C GLY A 211 -8.39 14.89 11.77
N SER A 212 -7.08 14.79 11.50
CA SER A 212 -6.38 15.62 10.52
C SER A 212 -5.91 14.81 9.32
N HIS A 213 -5.58 15.50 8.22
CA HIS A 213 -4.91 14.88 7.08
C HIS A 213 -3.47 14.48 7.45
N SER A 214 -2.85 13.64 6.63
CA SER A 214 -1.45 13.27 6.80
C SER A 214 -0.49 14.34 6.26
N SER A 215 0.80 14.20 6.58
CA SER A 215 1.88 14.95 5.89
C SER A 215 1.80 14.80 4.36
N LEU A 216 2.39 15.75 3.62
CA LEU A 216 2.41 15.68 2.16
C LEU A 216 3.22 14.46 1.68
N GLU A 217 4.27 14.06 2.41
CA GLU A 217 5.04 12.85 2.19
C GLU A 217 4.17 11.58 2.23
N ALA A 218 3.26 11.49 3.20
CA ALA A 218 2.33 10.38 3.30
C ALA A 218 1.25 10.43 2.20
N GLN A 219 0.76 11.62 1.83
CA GLN A 219 -0.19 11.77 0.72
C GLN A 219 0.43 11.35 -0.62
N VAL A 220 1.69 11.71 -0.88
CA VAL A 220 2.38 11.27 -2.12
C VAL A 220 2.67 9.76 -2.11
N ALA A 221 2.88 9.16 -0.93
CA ALA A 221 3.00 7.70 -0.81
C ALA A 221 1.66 7.01 -1.10
N ALA A 222 0.54 7.57 -0.63
CA ALA A 222 -0.81 7.06 -0.90
C ALA A 222 -1.14 7.07 -2.39
N ILE A 223 -0.99 8.22 -3.05
CA ILE A 223 -1.30 8.34 -4.49
C ILE A 223 -0.32 7.55 -5.36
N ALA A 224 0.91 7.31 -4.89
CA ALA A 224 1.85 6.43 -5.57
C ALA A 224 1.38 4.97 -5.62
N ASP A 225 0.64 4.51 -4.61
CA ASP A 225 0.00 3.19 -4.60
C ASP A 225 -1.06 3.08 -5.71
N ASP A 226 -1.96 4.06 -5.81
CA ASP A 226 -2.95 4.15 -6.89
C ASP A 226 -2.30 4.19 -8.29
N ILE A 227 -1.19 4.92 -8.46
CA ILE A 227 -0.45 5.00 -9.74
C ILE A 227 0.12 3.62 -10.12
N ALA A 228 0.78 2.95 -9.17
CA ALA A 228 1.36 1.63 -9.40
C ALA A 228 0.28 0.59 -9.71
N TYR A 229 -0.77 0.57 -8.90
CA TYR A 229 -1.90 -0.34 -9.04
C TYR A 229 -2.53 -0.30 -10.45
N ASN A 230 -2.90 0.91 -10.91
CA ASN A 230 -3.56 1.08 -12.20
C ASN A 230 -2.75 0.60 -13.39
N THR A 231 -1.43 0.71 -13.31
CA THR A 231 -0.55 0.36 -14.43
C THR A 231 -0.26 -1.15 -14.42
N HIS A 232 -0.05 -1.70 -13.23
CA HIS A 232 0.49 -3.05 -13.10
C HIS A 232 -0.55 -4.14 -13.21
N ASP A 233 -1.79 -3.88 -12.79
CA ASP A 233 -2.89 -4.82 -12.99
C ASP A 233 -3.26 -4.95 -14.47
N ILE A 234 -3.12 -3.86 -15.24
CA ILE A 234 -3.27 -3.90 -16.70
C ILE A 234 -2.17 -4.77 -17.31
N ASP A 235 -0.91 -4.57 -16.92
CA ASP A 235 0.23 -5.39 -17.38
C ASP A 235 0.06 -6.87 -17.02
N ASP A 236 -0.31 -7.20 -15.78
CA ASP A 236 -0.53 -8.59 -15.35
C ASP A 236 -1.77 -9.21 -16.03
N GLY A 237 -2.82 -8.42 -16.26
CA GLY A 237 -4.00 -8.82 -17.01
C GLY A 237 -3.70 -9.16 -18.48
N LEU A 238 -2.82 -8.39 -19.12
CA LEU A 238 -2.35 -8.66 -20.48
C LEU A 238 -1.46 -9.91 -20.53
N ARG A 239 -0.54 -10.06 -19.57
CA ARG A 239 0.37 -11.21 -19.47
C ARG A 239 -0.36 -12.53 -19.22
N SER A 240 -1.41 -12.50 -18.39
CA SER A 240 -2.27 -13.66 -18.13
C SER A 240 -3.19 -13.99 -19.31
N GLY A 241 -3.32 -13.08 -20.29
CA GLY A 241 -4.23 -13.21 -21.42
C GLY A 241 -5.70 -12.97 -21.07
N LEU A 242 -6.00 -12.51 -19.85
CA LEU A 242 -7.37 -12.18 -19.41
C LEU A 242 -7.84 -10.84 -19.98
N ILE A 243 -6.89 -9.94 -20.28
CA ILE A 243 -7.11 -8.68 -20.97
C ILE A 243 -6.37 -8.74 -22.31
N THR A 244 -6.98 -8.22 -23.37
CA THR A 244 -6.35 -8.09 -24.68
C THR A 244 -6.09 -6.62 -25.01
N MET A 245 -5.19 -6.35 -25.95
CA MET A 245 -4.89 -4.99 -26.38
C MET A 245 -6.13 -4.26 -26.92
N ASP A 246 -7.01 -4.97 -27.64
CA ASP A 246 -8.25 -4.41 -28.18
C ASP A 246 -9.20 -3.93 -27.07
N MET A 247 -9.25 -4.65 -25.95
CA MET A 247 -10.07 -4.26 -24.80
C MET A 247 -9.60 -2.94 -24.16
N LEU A 248 -8.31 -2.62 -24.26
CA LEU A 248 -7.77 -1.36 -23.73
C LEU A 248 -8.17 -0.14 -24.56
N GLU A 249 -8.61 -0.33 -25.80
CA GLU A 249 -9.12 0.76 -26.64
C GLU A 249 -10.45 1.32 -26.11
N ASP A 250 -11.15 0.58 -25.23
CA ASP A 250 -12.35 1.04 -24.55
C ASP A 250 -12.06 2.04 -23.42
N LEU A 251 -10.79 2.16 -22.99
CA LEU A 251 -10.36 3.08 -21.94
C LEU A 251 -9.85 4.39 -22.57
N PRO A 252 -10.53 5.54 -22.41
CA PRO A 252 -10.18 6.77 -23.14
C PRO A 252 -8.72 7.22 -22.96
N LEU A 253 -8.21 7.16 -21.73
CA LEU A 253 -6.82 7.51 -21.42
C LEU A 253 -5.84 6.58 -22.17
N ILE A 254 -6.07 5.27 -22.10
CA ILE A 254 -5.19 4.26 -22.69
C ILE A 254 -5.30 4.29 -24.22
N ALA A 255 -6.49 4.46 -24.78
CA ALA A 255 -6.74 4.62 -26.20
C ALA A 255 -6.00 5.84 -26.79
N GLY A 256 -5.99 6.97 -26.06
CA GLY A 256 -5.20 8.15 -26.43
C GLY A 256 -3.71 7.86 -26.50
N LEU A 257 -3.16 7.21 -25.46
CA LEU A 257 -1.76 6.80 -25.41
C LEU A 257 -1.41 5.79 -26.52
N LEU A 258 -2.28 4.81 -26.77
CA LEU A 258 -2.16 3.83 -27.84
C LEU A 258 -2.04 4.51 -29.21
N SER A 259 -2.95 5.44 -29.49
CA SER A 259 -2.93 6.22 -30.74
C SER A 259 -1.64 7.03 -30.88
N GLU A 260 -1.17 7.66 -29.80
CA GLU A 260 0.07 8.43 -29.82
C GLU A 260 1.30 7.54 -30.12
N VAL A 261 1.43 6.40 -29.43
CA VAL A 261 2.57 5.49 -29.60
C VAL A 261 2.54 4.83 -30.98
N ARG A 262 1.38 4.35 -31.45
CA ARG A 262 1.23 3.77 -32.80
C ARG A 262 1.53 4.80 -33.90
N GLY A 263 1.14 6.06 -33.71
CA GLY A 263 1.45 7.15 -34.63
C GLY A 263 2.95 7.49 -34.67
N ARG A 264 3.63 7.47 -33.52
CA ARG A 264 5.07 7.77 -33.43
C ARG A 264 5.96 6.61 -33.87
N TYR A 265 5.53 5.37 -33.63
CA TYR A 265 6.29 4.16 -33.91
C TYR A 265 5.44 3.16 -34.71
N PRO A 266 5.19 3.42 -36.01
CA PRO A 266 4.43 2.50 -36.85
C PRO A 266 5.11 1.13 -36.92
N GLY A 267 4.35 0.06 -36.67
CA GLY A 267 4.85 -1.32 -36.72
C GLY A 267 5.64 -1.77 -35.49
N LEU A 268 5.60 -1.03 -34.38
CA LEU A 268 6.19 -1.46 -33.11
C LEU A 268 5.56 -2.77 -32.64
N GLU A 269 6.40 -3.72 -32.23
CA GLU A 269 5.96 -5.00 -31.71
C GLU A 269 5.16 -4.85 -30.41
N GLU A 270 4.14 -5.69 -30.23
CA GLU A 270 3.19 -5.62 -29.11
C GLU A 270 3.86 -5.56 -27.72
N PRO A 271 4.91 -6.36 -27.41
CA PRO A 271 5.58 -6.27 -26.11
C PRO A 271 6.22 -4.90 -25.84
N ARG A 272 6.80 -4.25 -26.86
CA ARG A 272 7.38 -2.91 -26.69
C ARG A 272 6.30 -1.83 -26.67
N LEU A 273 5.24 -2.01 -27.44
CA LEU A 273 4.07 -1.13 -27.42
C LEU A 273 3.48 -1.07 -26.01
N LEU A 274 3.29 -2.23 -25.37
CA LEU A 274 2.82 -2.33 -23.99
C LEU A 274 3.74 -1.57 -23.01
N HIS A 275 5.05 -1.84 -23.03
CA HIS A 275 5.99 -1.15 -22.16
C HIS A 275 5.97 0.38 -22.36
N GLU A 276 5.82 0.85 -23.60
CA GLU A 276 5.75 2.29 -23.87
C GLU A 276 4.45 2.92 -23.35
N ILE A 277 3.32 2.25 -23.49
CA ILE A 277 2.03 2.73 -22.96
C ILE A 277 2.07 2.80 -21.44
N MET A 278 2.53 1.73 -20.77
CA MET A 278 2.63 1.68 -19.31
C MET A 278 3.54 2.79 -18.77
N ARG A 279 4.71 3.00 -19.37
CA ARG A 279 5.64 4.08 -18.97
C ARG A 279 5.00 5.47 -19.12
N ARG A 280 4.26 5.69 -20.21
CA ARG A 280 3.61 6.98 -20.48
C ARG A 280 2.41 7.22 -19.58
N GLN A 281 1.66 6.18 -19.26
CA GLN A 281 0.56 6.23 -18.29
C GLN A 281 1.09 6.69 -16.92
N ILE A 282 2.14 6.02 -16.40
CA ILE A 282 2.78 6.43 -15.14
C ILE A 282 3.25 7.89 -15.22
N THR A 283 3.90 8.27 -16.31
CA THR A 283 4.40 9.64 -16.50
C THR A 283 3.26 10.66 -16.44
N ALA A 284 2.17 10.41 -17.16
CA ALA A 284 1.03 11.31 -17.20
C ALA A 284 0.34 11.44 -15.84
N MET A 285 0.19 10.33 -15.12
CA MET A 285 -0.40 10.33 -13.76
C MET A 285 0.50 11.06 -12.74
N VAL A 286 1.82 10.86 -12.81
CA VAL A 286 2.78 11.57 -11.94
C VAL A 286 2.77 13.08 -12.22
N GLU A 287 2.77 13.47 -13.49
CA GLU A 287 2.74 14.88 -13.90
C GLU A 287 1.42 15.57 -13.49
N ASP A 288 0.30 14.85 -13.57
CA ASP A 288 -1.01 15.33 -13.09
C ASP A 288 -1.00 15.61 -11.58
N VAL A 289 -0.54 14.65 -10.77
CA VAL A 289 -0.44 14.80 -9.31
C VAL A 289 0.47 15.97 -8.94
N ILE A 290 1.60 16.15 -9.63
CA ILE A 290 2.49 17.29 -9.39
C ILE A 290 1.78 18.61 -9.69
N ALA A 291 1.02 18.69 -10.78
CA ALA A 291 0.29 19.90 -11.15
C ALA A 291 -0.79 20.25 -10.11
N VAL A 292 -1.56 19.26 -9.65
CA VAL A 292 -2.59 19.45 -8.61
C VAL A 292 -1.96 19.85 -7.27
N ALA A 293 -0.88 19.20 -6.87
CA ALA A 293 -0.18 19.52 -5.63
C ALA A 293 0.41 20.95 -5.68
N GLN A 294 1.03 21.35 -6.79
CA GLN A 294 1.53 22.72 -6.93
C GLN A 294 0.41 23.76 -6.88
N ALA A 295 -0.74 23.49 -7.51
CA ALA A 295 -1.89 24.39 -7.45
C ALA A 295 -2.41 24.53 -6.00
N SER A 296 -2.57 23.41 -5.30
CA SER A 296 -3.00 23.38 -3.89
C SER A 296 -2.04 24.12 -2.98
N LEU A 297 -0.73 23.91 -3.14
CA LEU A 297 0.31 24.58 -2.36
C LEU A 297 0.36 26.10 -2.64
N ALA A 298 0.07 26.52 -3.87
CA ALA A 298 0.04 27.93 -4.24
C ALA A 298 -1.19 28.67 -3.66
N ASP A 299 -2.31 27.96 -3.49
CA ASP A 299 -3.54 28.49 -2.88
C ASP A 299 -3.43 28.54 -1.35
N ILE A 300 -3.11 27.40 -0.73
CA ILE A 300 -3.08 27.22 0.73
C ILE A 300 -1.87 27.90 1.37
N LYS A 301 -0.72 27.90 0.68
CA LYS A 301 0.56 28.48 1.14
C LYS A 301 0.96 28.01 2.55
N PRO A 302 1.04 26.69 2.80
CA PRO A 302 1.46 26.18 4.10
C PRO A 302 2.89 26.64 4.41
N GLU A 303 3.17 26.96 5.68
CA GLU A 303 4.51 27.36 6.14
C GLU A 303 5.21 26.23 6.92
N SER A 304 4.47 25.16 7.23
CA SER A 304 4.94 23.99 7.96
C SER A 304 4.24 22.70 7.52
N ALA A 305 4.81 21.56 7.89
CA ALA A 305 4.18 20.25 7.66
C ALA A 305 2.87 20.08 8.45
N ASP A 306 2.66 20.85 9.52
CA ASP A 306 1.42 20.80 10.29
C ASP A 306 0.31 21.62 9.62
N ASP A 307 0.65 22.71 8.93
CA ASP A 307 -0.32 23.44 8.10
C ASP A 307 -0.89 22.53 7.00
N VAL A 308 -0.08 21.62 6.45
CA VAL A 308 -0.57 20.60 5.50
C VAL A 308 -1.59 19.67 6.14
N ARG A 309 -1.31 19.16 7.35
CA ARG A 309 -2.21 18.25 8.08
C ARG A 309 -3.54 18.91 8.42
N LEU A 310 -3.49 20.21 8.75
CA LEU A 310 -4.63 21.00 9.19
C LEU A 310 -5.31 21.78 8.06
N ALA A 311 -4.88 21.61 6.81
CA ALA A 311 -5.44 22.31 5.66
C ALA A 311 -6.91 21.93 5.35
N GLY A 312 -7.42 20.85 5.94
CA GLY A 312 -8.78 20.35 5.71
C GLY A 312 -9.02 19.75 4.33
N GLN A 313 -7.95 19.52 3.56
CA GLN A 313 -8.01 18.86 2.25
C GLN A 313 -6.71 18.13 1.94
N THR A 314 -6.81 17.06 1.14
CA THR A 314 -5.66 16.38 0.53
C THR A 314 -5.13 17.25 -0.61
N MET A 315 -3.80 17.40 -0.70
CA MET A 315 -3.14 18.21 -1.73
C MET A 315 -2.50 17.36 -2.83
N ALA A 316 -2.08 16.13 -2.54
CA ALA A 316 -1.53 15.20 -3.53
C ALA A 316 -2.60 14.18 -3.95
N HIS A 317 -3.37 14.52 -4.97
CA HIS A 317 -4.40 13.66 -5.57
C HIS A 317 -4.47 13.89 -7.08
N PHE A 318 -5.22 13.04 -7.78
CA PHE A 318 -5.51 13.22 -9.20
C PHE A 318 -6.43 14.40 -9.45
N SER A 319 -6.28 15.06 -10.61
CA SER A 319 -7.26 16.03 -11.09
C SER A 319 -8.62 15.36 -11.36
N ASP A 320 -9.70 16.15 -11.44
CA ASP A 320 -11.04 15.61 -11.71
C ASP A 320 -11.09 14.73 -12.98
N GLU A 321 -10.29 15.08 -13.99
CA GLU A 321 -10.15 14.32 -15.23
C GLU A 321 -9.47 12.96 -14.98
N PHE A 322 -8.36 12.94 -14.24
CA PHE A 322 -7.68 11.69 -13.89
C PHE A 322 -8.46 10.85 -12.88
N VAL A 323 -9.26 11.45 -11.99
CA VAL A 323 -10.21 10.73 -11.13
C VAL A 323 -11.27 10.02 -11.96
N ALA A 324 -11.74 10.62 -13.06
CA ALA A 324 -12.64 9.94 -13.98
C ALA A 324 -11.94 8.78 -14.71
N ALA A 325 -10.71 9.00 -15.20
CA ALA A 325 -9.93 7.96 -15.87
C ALA A 325 -9.58 6.77 -14.93
N ASP A 326 -9.16 7.06 -13.70
CA ASP A 326 -8.90 6.07 -12.64
C ASP A 326 -10.13 5.20 -12.38
N ARG A 327 -11.31 5.84 -12.25
CA ARG A 327 -12.59 5.14 -12.06
C ARG A 327 -12.91 4.22 -13.24
N ASP A 328 -12.70 4.67 -14.47
CA ASP A 328 -12.94 3.85 -15.67
C ASP A 328 -11.99 2.64 -15.72
N ILE A 329 -10.71 2.84 -15.41
CA ILE A 329 -9.70 1.76 -15.31
C ILE A 329 -10.10 0.75 -14.22
N LYS A 330 -10.43 1.22 -13.01
CA LYS A 330 -10.87 0.36 -11.90
C LYS A 330 -12.13 -0.42 -12.26
N ALA A 331 -13.11 0.20 -12.92
CA ALA A 331 -14.32 -0.47 -13.37
C ALA A 331 -14.03 -1.53 -14.45
N PHE A 332 -13.10 -1.26 -15.36
CA PHE A 332 -12.64 -2.19 -16.38
C PHE A 332 -11.94 -3.41 -15.75
N LEU A 333 -10.93 -3.18 -14.90
CA LEU A 333 -10.22 -4.24 -14.17
C LEU A 333 -11.19 -5.08 -13.34
N TYR A 334 -12.16 -4.45 -12.68
CA TYR A 334 -13.19 -5.17 -11.94
C TYR A 334 -13.96 -6.16 -12.80
N ARG A 335 -14.39 -5.73 -13.99
CA ARG A 335 -15.19 -6.56 -14.89
C ARG A 335 -14.38 -7.67 -15.55
N HIS A 336 -13.18 -7.35 -16.02
CA HIS A 336 -12.42 -8.21 -16.93
C HIS A 336 -11.33 -9.03 -16.23
N LEU A 337 -10.82 -8.56 -15.09
CA LEU A 337 -9.77 -9.22 -14.32
C LEU A 337 -10.34 -9.85 -13.04
N TYR A 338 -10.85 -9.02 -12.13
CA TYR A 338 -11.18 -9.45 -10.77
C TYR A 338 -12.40 -10.36 -10.66
N ARG A 339 -13.36 -10.20 -11.59
CA ARG A 339 -14.55 -11.04 -11.69
C ARG A 339 -14.39 -12.17 -12.72
N HIS A 340 -13.20 -12.35 -13.30
CA HIS A 340 -12.98 -13.43 -14.26
C HIS A 340 -13.23 -14.81 -13.60
N PRO A 341 -13.92 -15.76 -14.27
CA PRO A 341 -14.25 -17.06 -13.67
C PRO A 341 -13.05 -17.83 -13.11
N ASP A 342 -11.90 -17.78 -13.80
CA ASP A 342 -10.68 -18.45 -13.33
C ASP A 342 -10.13 -17.82 -12.06
N VAL A 343 -10.10 -16.48 -11.98
CA VAL A 343 -9.69 -15.73 -10.78
C VAL A 343 -10.65 -16.02 -9.63
N MET A 344 -11.97 -15.98 -9.88
CA MET A 344 -12.98 -16.25 -8.85
C MET A 344 -12.90 -17.67 -8.29
N ARG A 345 -12.58 -18.68 -9.11
CA ARG A 345 -12.35 -20.06 -8.65
C ARG A 345 -11.14 -20.13 -7.69
N VAL A 346 -10.07 -19.44 -8.04
CA VAL A 346 -8.86 -19.35 -7.23
C VAL A 346 -9.15 -18.63 -5.89
N ARG A 347 -9.92 -17.53 -5.92
CA ARG A 347 -10.35 -16.82 -4.71
C ARG A 347 -11.19 -17.71 -3.79
N ALA A 348 -12.15 -18.47 -4.32
CA ALA A 348 -12.97 -19.39 -3.53
C ALA A 348 -12.12 -20.47 -2.79
N ASN A 349 -11.05 -20.95 -3.43
CA ASN A 349 -10.13 -21.89 -2.80
C ASN A 349 -9.29 -21.21 -1.71
N ALA A 350 -8.82 -19.98 -1.94
CA ALA A 350 -8.08 -19.20 -0.94
C ALA A 350 -8.95 -18.90 0.30
N THR A 351 -10.20 -18.48 0.12
CA THR A 351 -11.17 -18.30 1.22
C THR A 351 -11.34 -19.58 2.02
N ARG A 352 -11.48 -20.74 1.36
CA ARG A 352 -11.59 -22.03 2.06
C ARG A 352 -10.36 -22.33 2.91
N ILE A 353 -9.16 -22.11 2.37
CA ILE A 353 -7.91 -22.33 3.11
C ILE A 353 -7.90 -21.47 4.38
N VAL A 354 -8.24 -20.18 4.28
CA VAL A 354 -8.25 -19.28 5.43
C VAL A 354 -9.28 -19.72 6.47
N ASN A 355 -10.51 -20.06 6.05
CA ASN A 355 -11.58 -20.50 6.95
C ASN A 355 -11.24 -21.81 7.67
N ASP A 356 -10.70 -22.78 6.94
CA ASP A 356 -10.27 -24.07 7.48
C ASP A 356 -9.16 -23.89 8.51
N LEU A 357 -8.13 -23.10 8.17
CA LEU A 357 -7.01 -22.80 9.08
C LEU A 357 -7.48 -22.06 10.34
N PHE A 358 -8.32 -21.03 10.19
CA PHE A 358 -8.86 -20.29 11.33
C PHE A 358 -9.65 -21.21 12.27
N SER A 359 -10.55 -22.02 11.72
CA SER A 359 -11.37 -22.95 12.49
C SER A 359 -10.51 -24.00 13.20
N ALA A 360 -9.48 -24.54 12.52
CA ALA A 360 -8.55 -25.49 13.10
C ALA A 360 -7.74 -24.89 14.26
N PHE A 361 -7.22 -23.66 14.12
CA PHE A 361 -6.44 -23.03 15.17
C PHE A 361 -7.28 -22.50 16.34
N MET A 362 -8.54 -22.14 16.11
CA MET A 362 -9.49 -21.85 17.19
C MET A 362 -9.83 -23.10 18.00
N SER A 363 -9.96 -24.26 17.32
CA SER A 363 -10.29 -25.54 17.97
C SER A 363 -9.09 -26.17 18.68
N ASP A 364 -7.91 -26.10 18.07
CA ASP A 364 -6.64 -26.58 18.62
C ASP A 364 -5.54 -25.53 18.44
N PRO A 365 -5.38 -24.60 19.39
CA PRO A 365 -4.33 -23.59 19.33
C PRO A 365 -2.91 -24.15 19.30
N ALA A 366 -2.70 -25.39 19.76
CA ALA A 366 -1.39 -26.03 19.71
C ALA A 366 -0.96 -26.35 18.27
N ALA A 367 -1.91 -26.45 17.33
CA ALA A 367 -1.65 -26.71 15.92
C ALA A 367 -0.88 -25.57 15.21
N MET A 368 -0.84 -24.35 15.77
CA MET A 368 0.01 -23.24 15.30
C MET A 368 1.52 -23.47 15.55
N GLY A 369 1.86 -24.53 16.29
CA GLY A 369 3.23 -24.98 16.57
C GLY A 369 3.88 -24.24 17.75
N HIS A 370 4.82 -24.92 18.43
CA HIS A 370 5.40 -24.52 19.72
C HIS A 370 6.04 -23.12 19.81
N LYS A 371 6.42 -22.50 18.68
CA LYS A 371 6.99 -21.14 18.67
C LYS A 371 5.93 -20.03 18.75
N HIS A 372 4.74 -20.29 18.23
CA HIS A 372 3.60 -19.36 18.24
C HIS A 372 2.57 -19.76 19.28
N ALA A 373 2.58 -21.05 19.63
CA ALA A 373 1.90 -21.56 20.79
C ALA A 373 2.66 -21.13 22.07
N GLY A 374 2.54 -19.86 22.48
CA GLY A 374 2.94 -19.42 23.81
C GLY A 374 2.30 -20.25 24.94
N THR A 375 2.77 -20.10 26.17
CA THR A 375 2.09 -20.72 27.32
C THR A 375 0.70 -20.10 27.53
N GLY A 376 -0.29 -20.93 27.91
CA GLY A 376 -1.59 -20.46 28.42
C GLY A 376 -2.74 -20.25 27.43
N PHE A 377 -2.88 -21.05 26.35
CA PHE A 377 -4.10 -21.02 25.52
C PHE A 377 -5.32 -21.64 26.20
N SER A 378 -5.12 -22.62 27.10
CA SER A 378 -6.20 -23.35 27.76
C SER A 378 -7.11 -22.46 28.62
N ASP A 379 -6.57 -21.35 29.15
CA ASP A 379 -7.28 -20.41 30.02
C ASP A 379 -7.57 -19.06 29.34
N MET A 380 -7.36 -18.98 28.02
CA MET A 380 -7.51 -17.74 27.26
C MET A 380 -8.97 -17.51 26.89
N ALA A 381 -9.49 -16.31 27.17
CA ALA A 381 -10.78 -15.88 26.66
C ALA A 381 -10.82 -16.00 25.12
N GLU A 382 -11.94 -16.49 24.58
CA GLU A 382 -12.13 -16.80 23.16
C GLU A 382 -11.77 -15.62 22.24
N ALA A 383 -12.20 -14.39 22.58
CA ALA A 383 -11.86 -13.19 21.82
C ALA A 383 -10.34 -12.95 21.72
N LYS A 384 -9.60 -13.20 22.82
CA LYS A 384 -8.14 -13.04 22.83
C LYS A 384 -7.44 -14.13 22.03
N LEU A 385 -7.99 -15.36 22.03
CA LEU A 385 -7.52 -16.44 21.16
C LEU A 385 -7.75 -16.08 19.69
N ALA A 386 -8.93 -15.58 19.33
CA ALA A 386 -9.27 -15.16 17.97
C ALA A 386 -8.29 -14.11 17.44
N HIS A 387 -7.91 -13.11 18.24
CA HIS A 387 -6.89 -12.13 17.84
C HIS A 387 -5.49 -12.75 17.62
N ARG A 388 -5.10 -13.76 18.41
CA ARG A 388 -3.84 -14.47 18.20
C ARG A 388 -3.85 -15.31 16.93
N VAL A 389 -4.95 -16.03 16.69
CA VAL A 389 -5.14 -16.82 15.48
C VAL A 389 -5.14 -15.91 14.25
N ARG A 390 -5.84 -14.77 14.32
CA ARG A 390 -5.81 -13.71 13.31
C ARG A 390 -4.38 -13.26 13.00
N ASP A 391 -3.63 -12.85 14.03
CA ASP A 391 -2.26 -12.34 13.85
C ASP A 391 -1.34 -13.39 13.25
N TYR A 392 -1.51 -14.66 13.64
CA TYR A 392 -0.76 -15.79 13.10
C TYR A 392 -1.08 -16.02 11.62
N ILE A 393 -2.36 -16.09 11.25
CA ILE A 393 -2.79 -16.31 9.85
C ILE A 393 -2.38 -15.12 8.97
N ALA A 394 -2.67 -13.88 9.38
CA ALA A 394 -2.28 -12.69 8.63
C ALA A 394 -0.75 -12.59 8.43
N GLY A 395 0.02 -13.11 9.38
CA GLY A 395 1.47 -13.20 9.31
C GLY A 395 2.01 -14.28 8.37
N MET A 396 1.19 -15.21 7.86
CA MET A 396 1.66 -16.26 6.95
C MET A 396 2.03 -15.71 5.56
N THR A 397 2.81 -16.47 4.81
CA THR A 397 2.94 -16.30 3.34
C THR A 397 1.94 -17.21 2.65
N ASP A 398 1.64 -16.98 1.37
CA ASP A 398 0.68 -17.81 0.63
C ASP A 398 1.14 -19.27 0.57
N THR A 399 2.43 -19.47 0.31
CA THR A 399 3.05 -20.79 0.27
C THR A 399 3.02 -21.51 1.61
N TYR A 400 3.17 -20.76 2.72
CA TYR A 400 3.10 -21.33 4.05
C TYR A 400 1.66 -21.66 4.45
N ALA A 401 0.70 -20.80 4.15
CA ALA A 401 -0.72 -21.06 4.39
C ALA A 401 -1.21 -22.31 3.63
N ILE A 402 -0.83 -22.45 2.36
CA ILE A 402 -1.12 -23.67 1.58
C ILE A 402 -0.46 -24.89 2.23
N ALA A 403 0.82 -24.80 2.62
CA ALA A 403 1.52 -25.93 3.23
C ALA A 403 0.91 -26.35 4.58
N GLU A 404 0.48 -25.40 5.40
CA GLU A 404 -0.20 -25.68 6.67
C GLU A 404 -1.58 -26.30 6.46
N HIS A 405 -2.34 -25.81 5.48
CA HIS A 405 -3.62 -26.40 5.12
C HIS A 405 -3.45 -27.86 4.71
N ARG A 406 -2.48 -28.16 3.82
CA ARG A 406 -2.17 -29.56 3.45
C ARG A 406 -1.76 -30.41 4.65
N ARG A 407 -0.95 -29.87 5.58
CA ARG A 407 -0.52 -30.61 6.78
C ARG A 407 -1.71 -31.04 7.64
N LEU A 408 -2.71 -30.19 7.77
CA LEU A 408 -3.87 -30.41 8.64
C LEU A 408 -5.00 -31.19 7.96
N PHE A 409 -5.22 -30.99 6.66
CA PHE A 409 -6.42 -31.48 5.97
C PHE A 409 -6.17 -32.55 4.89
N ASP A 410 -4.95 -32.67 4.35
CA ASP A 410 -4.66 -33.66 3.28
C ASP A 410 -4.24 -35.05 3.81
N ARG A 411 -4.25 -35.27 5.13
CA ARG A 411 -3.92 -36.59 5.71
C ARG A 411 -5.17 -37.46 5.76
N THR A 412 -5.17 -38.56 5.01
CA THR A 412 -6.13 -39.66 5.23
C THR A 412 -5.79 -40.35 6.56
N PRO A 413 -6.72 -40.44 7.54
CA PRO A 413 -6.45 -41.15 8.78
C PRO A 413 -6.18 -42.64 8.52
N GLU A 414 -5.07 -43.19 9.04
CA GLU A 414 -4.93 -44.64 9.13
C GLU A 414 -5.85 -45.14 10.25
N LEU A 415 -6.98 -45.73 9.90
CA LEU A 415 -7.82 -46.48 10.82
C LEU A 415 -7.13 -47.83 11.07
N ARG A 416 -6.29 -47.91 12.11
CA ARG A 416 -5.79 -49.19 12.64
C ARG A 416 -6.36 -49.48 14.01
#